data_AF-A0A9P6XL04-F1
#
_entry.id   AF-A0A9P6XL04-F1
#
_cell.length_a   1.000
_cell.length_b   1.000
_cell.length_c   1.000
_cell.angle_alpha   90.00
_cell.angle_beta   90.00
_cell.angle_gamma   90.00
#
_symmetry.space_group_name_H-M   'P 1'
#
loop_
_entity.id
_entity.type
_entity.pdbx_description
1 polymer ?
#
loop_
_entity_poly.entity_id
_entity_poly.type
_entity_poly.pdbx_seq_one_letter_code
_entity_poly.pdbx_strand_id
1 'polypeptide(L)'
;MAALNVMQLSSPRNAVLAALIFNALVIPALIPLALRGVRFRPATATALLRRNMLVYGLGGVLLPFAAIKLIDLLLVLVFGA
;
A
#
# COMPACT_ATOMS: atom_id res chain seq x y z
N MET A 1 18.45 12.24 -6.35
CA MET A 1 17.72 10.95 -6.36
C MET A 1 17.94 10.09 -5.11
N ALA A 2 19.14 10.09 -4.48
CA ALA A 2 19.36 9.33 -3.24
C ALA A 2 18.65 9.90 -1.99
N ALA A 3 18.46 11.23 -1.91
CA ALA A 3 17.95 11.90 -0.71
C ALA A 3 16.47 11.63 -0.36
N LEU A 4 15.69 11.05 -1.27
CA LEU A 4 14.26 10.75 -1.08
C LEU A 4 13.98 9.24 -0.96
N ASN A 5 15.01 8.38 -0.93
CA ASN A 5 14.85 6.94 -0.72
C ASN A 5 14.62 6.62 0.77
N VAL A 6 13.47 7.03 1.30
CA VAL A 6 13.06 6.78 2.70
C VAL A 6 12.98 5.29 3.01
N MET A 7 12.68 4.46 2.00
CA MET A 7 12.48 3.01 2.14
C MET A 7 13.75 2.18 1.92
N GLN A 8 14.89 2.83 1.65
CA GLN A 8 16.17 2.19 1.32
C GLN A 8 16.00 1.02 0.33
N LEU A 9 15.32 1.26 -0.79
CA LEU A 9 15.14 0.27 -1.84
C LEU A 9 16.48 -0.01 -2.55
N SER A 10 16.64 -1.27 -2.97
CA SER A 10 17.90 -1.86 -3.43
C SER A 10 18.48 -1.20 -4.69
N SER A 11 17.65 -0.91 -5.69
CA SER A 11 18.05 -0.17 -6.90
C SER A 11 16.90 0.69 -7.45
N PRO A 12 17.19 1.78 -8.21
CA PRO A 12 16.14 2.58 -8.84
C PRO A 12 15.24 1.77 -9.78
N ARG A 13 15.80 0.75 -10.45
CA ARG A 13 15.06 -0.15 -11.34
C ARG A 13 14.09 -1.03 -10.57
N ASN A 14 14.54 -1.66 -9.49
CA ASN A 14 13.70 -2.51 -8.66
C ASN A 14 12.61 -1.70 -7.95
N ALA A 15 12.92 -0.46 -7.53
CA ALA A 15 11.95 0.44 -6.94
C ALA A 15 10.76 0.75 -7.87
N VAL A 16 11.04 1.06 -9.15
CA VAL A 16 9.99 1.29 -10.14
C VAL A 16 9.18 0.02 -10.40
N LEU A 17 9.85 -1.13 -10.54
CA LEU A 17 9.17 -2.41 -10.76
C LEU A 17 8.28 -2.80 -9.57
N ALA A 18 8.77 -2.68 -8.35
CA ALA A 18 8.02 -2.99 -7.14
C ALA A 18 6.78 -2.10 -7.00
N ALA A 19 6.90 -0.80 -7.31
CA ALA A 19 5.77 0.12 -7.30
C ALA A 19 4.71 -0.22 -8.36
N LEU A 20 5.14 -0.56 -9.59
CA LEU A 20 4.23 -0.97 -10.66
C LEU A 20 3.51 -2.28 -10.32
N ILE A 21 4.22 -3.29 -9.80
CA ILE A 21 3.64 -4.55 -9.36
C ILE A 21 2.63 -4.32 -8.24
N PHE A 22 2.97 -3.49 -7.23
CA PHE A 22 2.04 -3.15 -6.16
C PHE A 22 0.74 -2.55 -6.71
N ASN A 23 0.82 -1.55 -7.60
CA ASN A 23 -0.35 -0.93 -8.20
C ASN A 23 -1.20 -1.93 -9.00
N ALA A 24 -0.56 -2.83 -9.73
CA ALA A 24 -1.24 -3.88 -10.50
C ALA A 24 -1.97 -4.91 -9.62
N LEU A 25 -1.46 -5.16 -8.40
CA LEU A 25 -2.07 -6.09 -7.44
C LEU A 25 -3.15 -5.44 -6.57
N VAL A 26 -2.91 -4.21 -6.12
CA VAL A 26 -3.79 -3.55 -5.14
C VAL A 26 -5.16 -3.22 -5.73
N ILE A 27 -5.24 -2.84 -7.02
CA ILE A 27 -6.51 -2.50 -7.67
C ILE A 27 -7.44 -3.73 -7.71
N PRO A 28 -7.05 -4.88 -8.30
CA PRO A 28 -7.89 -6.09 -8.28
C PRO A 28 -8.22 -6.57 -6.88
N ALA A 29 -7.28 -6.48 -5.93
CA ALA A 29 -7.52 -6.88 -4.55
C ALA A 29 -8.61 -6.04 -3.86
N LEU A 30 -8.75 -4.77 -4.24
CA LEU A 30 -9.76 -3.86 -3.69
C LEU A 30 -11.10 -3.91 -4.43
N ILE A 31 -11.18 -4.45 -5.66
CA ILE A 31 -12.44 -4.58 -6.41
C ILE A 31 -13.53 -5.31 -5.58
N PRO A 32 -13.28 -6.47 -4.93
CA PRO A 32 -14.29 -7.13 -4.12
C PRO A 32 -14.79 -6.27 -2.96
N LEU A 33 -13.91 -5.47 -2.35
CA LEU A 33 -14.27 -4.55 -1.28
C LEU A 33 -15.15 -3.41 -1.80
N ALA A 34 -14.82 -2.87 -2.99
CA ALA A 34 -15.63 -1.85 -3.65
C ALA A 34 -17.03 -2.37 -4.02
N LEU A 35 -17.14 -3.63 -4.49
CA LEU A 35 -18.42 -4.25 -4.85
C LEU A 35 -19.27 -4.61 -3.63
N ARG A 36 -18.66 -5.10 -2.54
CA ARG A 36 -19.40 -5.48 -1.31
C ARG A 36 -19.80 -4.27 -0.46
N GLY A 37 -19.13 -3.13 -0.67
CA GLY A 37 -19.30 -1.95 0.16
C GLY A 37 -18.74 -2.13 1.57
N VAL A 38 -18.62 -1.01 2.28
CA VAL A 38 -18.12 -0.98 3.66
C VAL A 38 -19.30 -1.02 4.63
N ARG A 39 -19.25 -1.91 5.63
CA ARG A 39 -20.30 -2.00 6.66
C ARG A 39 -20.41 -0.69 7.43
N PHE A 40 -21.51 0.04 7.22
CA PHE A 40 -21.82 1.24 7.99
C PHE A 40 -22.23 0.88 9.42
N ARG A 41 -21.73 1.62 10.41
CA ARG A 41 -22.16 1.51 11.81
C ARG A 41 -22.70 2.88 12.25
N PRO A 42 -23.93 2.99 12.76
CA PRO A 42 -24.49 4.23 13.25
C PRO A 42 -23.59 4.82 14.35
N ALA A 43 -23.12 6.05 14.14
CA ALA A 43 -22.31 6.80 15.08
C ALA A 43 -22.43 8.29 14.77
N THR A 44 -21.96 9.14 15.69
CA THR A 44 -21.83 10.57 15.44
C THR A 44 -20.85 10.82 14.29
N ALA A 45 -21.06 11.89 13.52
CA ALA A 45 -20.22 12.22 12.36
C ALA A 45 -18.72 12.30 12.72
N THR A 46 -18.41 12.89 13.88
CA THR A 46 -17.04 13.01 14.40
C THR A 46 -16.41 11.66 14.74
N ALA A 47 -17.16 10.76 15.38
CA ALA A 47 -16.69 9.42 15.70
C ALA A 47 -16.43 8.59 14.43
N LEU A 48 -17.33 8.70 13.44
CA LEU A 48 -17.19 8.02 12.16
C LEU A 48 -15.96 8.52 11.38
N LEU A 49 -15.78 9.84 11.28
CA LEU A 49 -14.63 10.45 10.62
C LEU A 49 -13.31 9.99 11.24
N ARG A 50 -13.20 10.07 12.58
CA ARG A 50 -11.99 9.66 13.29
C ARG A 50 -11.67 8.19 13.02
N ARG A 51 -12.67 7.30 13.08
CA ARG A 51 -12.49 5.87 12.82
C ARG A 51 -12.07 5.61 11.38
N ASN A 52 -12.68 6.26 10.41
CA ASN A 52 -12.34 6.09 9.00
C ASN A 52 -10.94 6.62 8.67
N MET A 53 -10.56 7.77 9.24
CA MET A 53 -9.19 8.28 9.08
C MET A 53 -8.16 7.36 9.72
N LEU A 54 -8.44 6.82 10.91
CA LEU A 54 -7.53 5.90 11.57
C LEU A 54 -7.38 4.56 10.83
N VAL A 55 -8.46 4.01 10.27
CA VAL A 55 -8.40 2.71 9.57
C VAL A 55 -7.98 2.87 8.11
N TYR A 56 -8.72 3.67 7.34
CA TYR A 56 -8.49 3.81 5.89
C TYR A 56 -7.41 4.84 5.56
N GLY A 57 -7.24 5.87 6.37
CA GLY A 57 -6.14 6.83 6.20
C GLY A 57 -4.80 6.21 6.61
N LEU A 58 -4.66 5.79 7.88
CA LEU A 58 -3.42 5.18 8.35
C LEU A 58 -3.11 3.89 7.61
N GLY A 59 -4.10 3.02 7.41
CA GLY A 59 -3.93 1.78 6.66
C GLY A 59 -3.54 2.03 5.21
N GLY A 60 -4.15 3.02 4.55
CA GLY A 60 -3.82 3.42 3.18
C GLY A 60 -2.41 4.00 3.04
N VAL A 61 -1.89 4.65 4.09
CA VAL A 61 -0.50 5.15 4.11
C VAL A 61 0.49 4.03 4.41
N LEU A 62 0.21 3.14 5.38
CA LEU A 62 1.19 2.14 5.81
C LEU A 62 1.29 0.93 4.87
N LEU A 63 0.16 0.49 4.30
CA LEU A 63 0.09 -0.72 3.49
C LEU A 63 0.98 -0.68 2.23
N PRO A 64 1.01 0.41 1.42
CA PRO A 64 1.89 0.49 0.26
C PRO A 64 3.38 0.36 0.63
N PHE A 65 3.79 0.93 1.76
CA PHE A 65 5.20 0.90 2.17
C PHE A 65 5.62 -0.53 2.51
N ALA A 66 4.83 -1.24 3.32
CA ALA A 66 5.11 -2.62 3.67
C ALA A 66 5.10 -3.53 2.42
N ALA A 67 4.11 -3.35 1.54
CA ALA A 67 3.95 -4.17 0.34
C ALA A 67 5.06 -3.93 -0.69
N ILE A 68 5.40 -2.69 -1.00
CA ILE A 68 6.47 -2.35 -1.96
C ILE A 68 7.82 -2.87 -1.46
N LYS A 69 8.10 -2.75 -0.15
CA LYS A 69 9.33 -3.29 0.42
C LYS A 69 9.41 -4.82 0.30
N LEU A 70 8.31 -5.52 0.57
CA LEU A 70 8.22 -6.97 0.38
C LEU A 70 8.45 -7.37 -1.09
N ILE A 71 7.83 -6.65 -2.03
CA ILE A 71 8.02 -6.92 -3.46
C ILE A 71 9.48 -6.66 -3.87
N ASP A 72 10.10 -5.57 -3.43
CA ASP A 72 11.52 -5.28 -3.71
C ASP A 72 12.42 -6.40 -3.19
N LEU A 73 12.20 -6.88 -1.96
CA LEU A 73 12.98 -7.99 -1.38
C LEU A 73 12.79 -9.30 -2.16
N LEU A 74 11.57 -9.59 -2.61
CA LEU A 74 11.30 -10.76 -3.45
C LEU A 74 11.98 -10.64 -4.82
N LEU A 75 11.97 -9.44 -5.43
CA LEU A 75 12.67 -9.20 -6.69
C LEU A 75 14.19 -9.38 -6.53
N VAL A 76 14.77 -8.91 -5.43
CA VAL A 76 16.20 -9.13 -5.11
C VAL A 76 16.49 -10.62 -4.97
N LEU A 77 15.66 -11.37 -4.24
CA LEU A 77 15.85 -12.81 -4.03
C LEU A 77 15.74 -13.62 -5.33
N VAL A 78 14.81 -13.27 -6.21
CA VAL A 78 14.53 -14.03 -7.44
C VAL A 78 15.47 -13.66 -8.59
N PHE A 79 15.75 -12.37 -8.77
CA PHE A 79 16.50 -11.89 -9.92
C PHE A 79 17.97 -11.60 -9.64
N GLY A 80 18.39 -11.57 -8.37
CA GLY A 80 19.77 -11.26 -7.97
C GLY A 80 20.18 -9.88 -8.47
N ALA A 81 19.92 -8.85 -7.67
CA ALA A 81 20.46 -7.51 -7.89
C ALA A 81 21.71 -7.29 -7.02
#